data_AF-A0A1S1T498-F1
#
_entry.id   AF-A0A1S1T498-F1
#
_cell.length_a   1.000
_cell.length_b   1.000
_cell.length_c   1.000
_cell.angle_alpha   90.00
_cell.angle_beta   90.00
_cell.angle_gamma   90.00
#
_symmetry.space_group_name_H-M   'P 1'
#
loop_
_entity.id
_entity.type
_entity.pdbx_description
1 polymer ?
#
loop_
_entity_poly.entity_id
_entity_poly.type
_entity_poly.pdbx_seq_one_letter_code
_entity_poly.pdbx_strand_id
1 'polypeptide(L)' 'MSTQIISTNDIIRVEFCGQFYAEDELREAIWLTNIELRNGLPKRERVAAQQQIAGMTIALEALVSAEGERR' A
#
# COMPACT_ATOMS: atom_id res chain seq x y z
N MET A 1 9.36 -2.86 10.16
CA MET A 1 8.32 -3.82 9.77
C MET A 1 8.93 -4.75 8.74
N SER A 2 8.67 -6.05 8.82
CA SER A 2 9.20 -7.01 7.83
C SER A 2 8.20 -7.08 6.67
N THR A 3 8.56 -6.54 5.51
CA THR A 3 7.71 -6.56 4.33
C THR A 3 7.82 -7.93 3.65
N GLN A 4 6.74 -8.72 3.63
CA GLN A 4 6.73 -10.00 2.92
C GLN A 4 6.26 -9.78 1.49
N ILE A 5 7.01 -10.31 0.52
CA ILE A 5 6.67 -10.27 -0.89
C ILE A 5 6.46 -11.70 -1.35
N ILE A 6 5.29 -11.97 -1.94
CA ILE A 6 4.98 -13.25 -2.56
C ILE A 6 4.82 -13.06 -4.06
N SER A 7 5.01 -14.14 -4.78
CA SER A 7 4.84 -14.17 -6.22
C SER A 7 4.13 -15.43 -6.61
N THR A 8 3.01 -15.28 -7.31
CA THR A 8 2.20 -16.41 -7.76
C THR A 8 1.62 -16.05 -9.11
N ASN A 9 1.76 -16.94 -10.09
CA ASN A 9 1.23 -16.75 -11.45
C ASN A 9 1.60 -15.40 -12.07
N ASP A 10 2.89 -15.05 -12.04
CA ASP A 10 3.45 -13.79 -12.57
C ASP A 10 2.96 -12.48 -11.91
N ILE A 11 2.14 -12.57 -10.85
CA ILE A 11 1.70 -11.43 -10.06
C ILE A 11 2.53 -11.36 -8.78
N ILE A 12 3.18 -10.21 -8.55
CA ILE A 12 3.84 -9.93 -7.28
C ILE A 12 2.83 -9.28 -6.34
N ARG A 13 2.82 -9.74 -5.09
CA ARG A 13 1.99 -9.14 -4.03
C ARG A 13 2.85 -8.86 -2.80
N VAL A 14 2.49 -7.82 -2.07
CA VAL A 14 3.16 -7.40 -0.84
C VAL A 14 2.20 -7.45 0.34
N GLU A 15 2.68 -7.95 1.46
CA GLU A 15 1.95 -7.96 2.73
C GLU A 15 1.96 -6.57 3.36
N PHE A 16 0.77 -6.10 3.72
CA PHE A 16 0.57 -4.90 4.52
C PHE A 16 -0.60 -5.11 5.48
N CYS A 17 -0.34 -4.97 6.78
CA CYS A 17 -1.35 -5.09 7.84
C CYS A 17 -2.16 -6.40 7.81
N GLY A 18 -1.52 -7.52 7.48
CA GLY A 18 -2.11 -8.87 7.44
C GLY A 18 -2.83 -9.20 6.13
N GLN A 19 -2.78 -8.33 5.12
CA GLN A 19 -3.41 -8.54 3.81
C GLN A 19 -2.36 -8.44 2.70
N PHE A 20 -2.56 -9.19 1.61
CA PHE A 20 -1.67 -9.16 0.45
C PHE A 20 -2.26 -8.31 -0.66
N TYR A 21 -1.49 -7.33 -1.13
CA TYR A 21 -1.91 -6.42 -2.19
C TYR A 21 -1.04 -6.55 -3.43
N ALA A 22 -1.67 -6.51 -4.60
CA ALA A 22 -1.01 -6.21 -5.87
C ALA A 22 -0.75 -4.69 -6.02
N GLU A 23 0.00 -4.29 -7.05
CA GLU A 23 0.40 -2.90 -7.26
C GLU A 23 -0.81 -1.97 -7.46
N ASP A 24 -1.75 -2.40 -8.31
CA ASP A 24 -2.98 -1.68 -8.63
C ASP A 24 -3.88 -1.52 -7.39
N GLU A 25 -4.04 -2.59 -6.62
CA GLU A 25 -4.80 -2.59 -5.36
C GLU A 25 -4.19 -1.60 -4.34
N LEU A 26 -2.86 -1.53 -4.22
CA LEU A 26 -2.19 -0.56 -3.34
C LEU A 26 -2.41 0.88 -3.81
N ARG A 27 -2.27 1.13 -5.12
CA ARG A 27 -2.49 2.46 -5.69
C ARG A 27 -3.92 2.93 -5.48
N GLU A 28 -4.89 2.04 -5.67
CA GLU A 28 -6.30 2.32 -5.43
C GLU A 28 -6.56 2.62 -3.95
N ALA A 29 -6.05 1.80 -3.03
CA ALA A 29 -6.22 2.03 -1.59
C ALA A 29 -5.62 3.37 -1.12
N ILE A 30 -4.45 3.74 -1.64
CA ILE A 30 -3.83 5.05 -1.37
C ILE A 30 -4.71 6.17 -1.92
N TRP A 31 -5.25 6.03 -3.13
CA TRP A 31 -6.10 7.03 -3.75
C TRP A 31 -7.40 7.25 -2.96
N LEU A 32 -8.09 6.17 -2.57
CA LEU A 32 -9.29 6.22 -1.74
C LEU A 32 -9.05 6.91 -0.40
N THR A 33 -7.97 6.52 0.30
CA THR A 33 -7.61 7.12 1.59
C THR A 33 -7.31 8.62 1.45
N ASN A 34 -6.70 9.04 0.34
CA ASN A 34 -6.48 10.45 0.03
C ASN A 34 -7.79 11.21 -0.22
N ILE A 35 -8.79 10.58 -0.84
CA ILE A 35 -10.12 11.19 -1.01
C ILE A 35 -10.78 11.41 0.35
N GLU A 36 -10.73 10.42 1.24
CA GLU A 36 -11.29 10.55 2.59
C GLU A 36 -10.63 11.71 3.36
N LEU A 37 -9.30 11.83 3.30
CA LEU A 37 -8.57 12.95 3.89
C LEU A 37 -9.06 14.31 3.37
N ARG A 38 -9.30 14.42 2.05
CA ARG A 38 -9.82 15.64 1.43
C ARG A 38 -11.27 15.94 1.83
N ASN A 39 -12.07 14.90 2.09
CA ASN A 39 -13.45 15.03 2.53
C ASN A 39 -13.60 15.49 4.00
N GLY A 40 -12.49 15.59 4.74
CA GLY A 40 -12.46 16.22 6.06
C GLY A 40 -12.64 15.27 7.23
N LEU A 41 -11.80 14.25 7.32
CA LEU A 41 -11.79 13.32 8.46
C LEU A 41 -11.58 14.04 9.82
N PRO A 42 -12.22 13.53 10.90
CA PRO A 42 -11.90 13.89 12.28
C PRO A 42 -10.40 13.79 12.56
N LYS A 43 -9.88 14.61 13.49
CA LYS A 43 -8.42 14.72 13.74
C LYS A 43 -7.74 13.38 14.00
N ARG A 44 -8.38 12.47 14.74
CA ARG A 44 -7.82 11.13 15.04
C ARG A 44 -7.76 10.24 13.81
N GLU A 45 -8.85 10.19 13.05
CA GLU A 45 -8.94 9.42 11.80
C GLU A 45 -7.98 9.95 10.73
N ARG A 46 -7.77 11.27 10.69
CA ARG A 46 -6.80 11.90 9.78
C ARG A 46 -5.37 11.42 10.02
N VAL A 47 -4.96 11.31 11.29
CA VAL A 47 -3.61 10.79 11.64
C VAL A 47 -3.49 9.33 11.24
N ALA A 48 -4.52 8.51 11.51
CA ALA A 48 -4.54 7.11 11.11
C ALA A 48 -4.48 6.95 9.58
N ALA A 49 -5.27 7.72 8.83
CA ALA A 49 -5.27 7.73 7.37
C ALA A 49 -3.92 8.17 6.78
N GLN A 50 -3.26 9.17 7.37
CA GLN A 50 -1.91 9.58 6.97
C GLN A 50 -0.87 8.48 7.22
N GLN A 51 -0.94 7.80 8.36
CA GLN A 51 -0.07 6.67 8.68
C GLN A 51 -0.32 5.49 7.73
N GLN A 52 -1.58 5.22 7.40
CA GLN A 52 -1.97 4.19 6.45
C GLN A 52 -1.41 4.48 5.05
N ILE A 53 -1.54 5.71 4.55
CA ILE A 53 -0.95 6.12 3.27
C ILE A 53 0.57 5.95 3.28
N ALA A 54 1.24 6.39 4.34
CA ALA A 54 2.69 6.24 4.45
C ALA A 54 3.12 4.76 4.42
N GLY A 55 2.42 3.90 5.15
CA GLY A 55 2.67 2.45 5.16
C GLY A 55 2.42 1.80 3.80
N MET A 56 1.29 2.11 3.16
CA MET A 56 0.95 1.60 1.83
C MET A 56 1.93 2.10 0.75
N THR A 57 2.44 3.33 0.87
CA THR A 57 3.45 3.86 -0.05
C THR A 57 4.77 3.10 0.05
N ILE A 58 5.22 2.80 1.28
CA ILE A 58 6.43 1.98 1.51
C ILE A 58 6.23 0.57 0.94
N ALA A 59 5.06 -0.03 1.16
CA ALA A 59 4.74 -1.34 0.59
C ALA A 59 4.75 -1.32 -0.95
N LEU A 60 4.21 -0.27 -1.56
CA LEU A 60 4.21 -0.07 -3.01
C LEU A 60 5.63 0.09 -3.56
N GLU A 61 6.48 0.88 -2.91
CA GLU A 61 7.89 1.05 -3.30
C GLU A 61 8.66 -0.28 -3.24
N ALA A 62 8.43 -1.07 -2.18
CA ALA A 62 9.02 -2.39 -2.05
C ALA A 62 8.56 -3.36 -3.16
N LEU A 63 7.27 -3.31 -3.50
CA LEU A 63 6.69 -4.13 -4.56
C LEU A 63 7.27 -3.76 -5.94
N VAL A 64 7.29 -2.48 -6.29
CA VAL A 64 7.83 -1.97 -7.57
C VAL A 64 9.31 -2.29 -7.70
N SER A 65 10.08 -2.19 -6.60
CA SER A 65 11.50 -2.56 -6.60
C SER A 65 11.68 -4.05 -6.90
N ALA A 66 10.87 -4.91 -6.28
CA ALA A 66 10.90 -6.36 -6.52
C ALA A 66 10.47 -6.76 -7.94
N GLU A 67 9.54 -6.01 -8.56
CA GLU A 67 9.19 -6.20 -9.97
C GLU A 67 10.30 -5.76 -10.92
N GLY A 68 10.98 -4.65 -10.61
CA GLY A 68 12.12 -4.15 -11.38
C GLY A 68 13.29 -5.12 -11.40
N GLU A 69 13.57 -5.80 -10.29
CA GLU A 69 14.61 -6.84 -10.18
C GLU A 69 14.30 -8.12 -10.97
N ARG A 70 13.04 -8.33 -11.39
CA ARG A 70 12.65 -9.49 -12.20
C ARG A 70 12.74 -9.32 -13.71
N ARG A 71 12.85 -8.08 -14.19
CA ARG A 71 12.95 -7.76 -15.62
C ARG A 71 14.41 -7.75 -16.08
#